data_AF-A0A1R4EID8-F1
#
_entry.id   AF-A0A1R4EID8-F1
#
_cell.length_a   1.000
_cell.length_b   1.000
_cell.length_c   1.000
_cell.angle_alpha   90.00
_cell.angle_beta   90.00
_cell.angle_gamma   90.00
#
_symmetry.space_group_name_H-M   'P 1'
#
loop_
_entity.id
_entity.type
_entity.pdbx_description
1 polymer ?
#
loop_
_entity_poly.entity_id
_entity_poly.type
_entity_poly.pdbx_seq_one_letter_code
_entity_poly.pdbx_strand_id
1 'polypeptide(L)'
;MDYETLEKLQKALALIDESFGGNESMKRAVLDNYGVNLDISPTTFTPKAVDKTSKSDIDKDRILQDKLVYGDKWFVIQNRLLNAITDLELNERRLIMFLSPLVRKAVDADPTQRIFTVAVKDFTNEYGLKGKYLYNELETIADSILEKVFFFWYDYKGNQAKKGVSWVSECDYIEKEGLVRVKLDDTVIEMLTVFDKANPFTKYERKMIVNLGSYGVVLFELIASCMHQQYKKKAYTVEYLRAKFNCTEIYGSIYDFRRYVIDKAIKDIEAHTPYRISYTQNKKGRVIHEIVFSFEDIREKALKDGKGKNKSLERTPNSADMLTNYNDKQLARAVHSKKFIADYNGLVSAQNSVNQSSSAWVSHMVEWIKKDPERFTKRPAKEYLDDEQAPKF
;
A
#
# COMPACT_ATOMS: atom_id res chain seq x y z
N MET A 1 -3.52 6.95 -11.06
CA MET A 1 -4.87 6.39 -11.31
C MET A 1 -4.81 4.88 -11.13
N ASP A 2 -5.68 4.31 -10.30
CA ASP A 2 -5.85 2.86 -10.18
C ASP A 2 -6.51 2.24 -11.43
N TYR A 3 -6.52 0.91 -11.52
CA TYR A 3 -7.02 0.17 -12.70
C TYR A 3 -8.52 0.41 -12.94
N GLU A 4 -9.31 0.47 -11.88
CA GLU A 4 -10.76 0.69 -11.99
C GLU A 4 -11.07 2.10 -12.48
N THR A 5 -10.28 3.08 -12.06
CA THR A 5 -10.33 4.47 -12.57
C THR A 5 -9.94 4.53 -14.03
N LEU A 6 -8.90 3.81 -14.45
CA LEU A 6 -8.49 3.74 -15.86
C LEU A 6 -9.53 3.04 -16.74
N GLU A 7 -10.16 1.97 -16.25
CA GLU A 7 -11.23 1.26 -16.96
C GLU A 7 -12.48 2.14 -17.09
N LYS A 8 -12.84 2.87 -16.02
CA LYS A 8 -13.93 3.86 -16.05
C LYS A 8 -13.63 4.99 -17.04
N LEU A 9 -12.40 5.50 -17.04
CA LEU A 9 -11.96 6.56 -17.94
C LEU A 9 -11.93 6.10 -19.40
N GLN A 10 -11.44 4.88 -19.66
CA GLN A 10 -11.45 4.27 -21.00
C GLN A 10 -12.88 4.08 -21.52
N LYS A 11 -13.79 3.58 -20.68
CA LYS A 11 -15.22 3.44 -21.03
C LYS A 11 -15.88 4.79 -21.28
N ALA A 12 -15.57 5.81 -20.47
CA ALA A 12 -16.11 7.16 -20.66
C ALA A 12 -15.61 7.79 -21.98
N LEU A 13 -14.34 7.65 -22.32
CA LEU A 13 -13.79 8.17 -23.57
C LEU A 13 -14.36 7.44 -24.79
N ALA A 14 -14.47 6.10 -24.74
CA ALA A 14 -15.10 5.31 -25.80
C ALA A 14 -16.57 5.69 -26.02
N LEU A 15 -17.32 5.93 -24.93
CA LEU A 15 -18.71 6.38 -25.01
C LEU A 15 -18.82 7.80 -25.61
N ILE A 16 -17.85 8.68 -25.35
CA ILE A 16 -17.76 10.00 -26.00
C ILE A 16 -17.49 9.85 -27.51
N ASP A 17 -16.63 8.92 -27.90
CA ASP A 17 -16.37 8.64 -29.31
C ASP A 17 -17.62 8.10 -30.03
N GLU A 18 -18.33 7.15 -29.43
CA GLU A 18 -19.52 6.52 -30.02
C GLU A 18 -20.76 7.42 -30.02
N SER A 19 -21.01 8.15 -28.93
CA SER A 19 -22.27 8.88 -28.72
C SER A 19 -22.18 10.37 -29.05
N PHE A 20 -20.97 10.94 -29.04
CA PHE A 20 -20.75 12.38 -29.18
C PHE A 20 -19.69 12.72 -30.25
N GLY A 21 -19.37 11.76 -31.13
CA GLY A 21 -18.46 11.94 -32.25
C GLY A 21 -17.04 12.33 -31.84
N GLY A 22 -16.62 11.95 -30.64
CA GLY A 22 -15.28 12.23 -30.12
C GLY A 22 -15.07 13.68 -29.69
N ASN A 23 -16.12 14.38 -29.23
CA ASN A 23 -16.05 15.77 -28.79
C ASN A 23 -14.88 16.03 -27.80
N GLU A 24 -13.89 16.78 -28.27
CA GLU A 24 -12.63 17.02 -27.56
C GLU A 24 -12.79 17.81 -26.25
N SER A 25 -13.77 18.71 -26.16
CA SER A 25 -14.05 19.44 -24.91
C SER A 25 -14.60 18.52 -23.83
N MET A 26 -15.42 17.53 -24.21
CA MET A 26 -15.94 16.53 -23.27
C MET A 26 -14.84 15.56 -22.82
N LYS A 27 -13.95 15.14 -23.73
CA LYS A 27 -12.78 14.33 -23.38
C LYS A 27 -11.87 15.07 -22.42
N ARG A 28 -11.56 16.34 -22.68
CA ARG A 28 -10.76 17.19 -21.78
C ARG A 28 -11.41 17.33 -20.40
N ALA A 29 -12.70 17.64 -20.34
CA ALA A 29 -13.41 17.76 -19.07
C ALA A 29 -13.42 16.43 -18.26
N VAL A 30 -13.55 15.29 -18.93
CA VAL A 30 -13.44 13.98 -18.28
C VAL A 30 -12.02 13.76 -17.76
N LEU A 31 -11.00 14.05 -18.58
CA LEU A 31 -9.60 13.88 -18.20
C LEU A 31 -9.18 14.81 -17.04
N ASP A 32 -9.63 16.07 -17.06
CA ASP A 32 -9.39 17.05 -15.99
C ASP A 32 -10.04 16.62 -14.67
N ASN A 33 -11.23 16.02 -14.69
CA ASN A 33 -11.88 15.46 -13.50
C ASN A 33 -11.07 14.33 -12.85
N TYR A 34 -10.17 13.69 -13.61
CA TYR A 34 -9.22 12.69 -13.11
C TYR A 34 -7.78 13.24 -12.97
N GLY A 35 -7.60 14.56 -13.06
CA GLY A 35 -6.32 15.24 -12.87
C GLY A 35 -5.33 15.12 -14.04
N VAL A 36 -5.82 14.85 -15.26
CA VAL A 36 -5.00 14.73 -16.48
C VAL A 36 -5.16 15.99 -17.34
N ASN A 37 -4.25 16.95 -17.19
CA ASN A 37 -4.28 18.20 -17.96
C ASN A 37 -3.59 18.01 -19.34
N LEU A 38 -4.28 18.38 -20.42
CA LEU A 38 -3.84 18.21 -21.82
C LEU A 38 -3.29 19.48 -22.48
N ASP A 39 -3.08 20.58 -21.76
CA ASP A 39 -2.58 21.82 -22.35
C ASP A 39 -1.05 21.78 -22.57
N ILE A 40 -0.65 21.16 -23.67
CA ILE A 40 0.61 21.45 -24.36
C ILE A 40 0.25 21.80 -25.80
N SER A 41 0.33 23.10 -26.14
CA SER A 41 0.10 23.57 -27.50
C SER A 41 1.10 22.95 -28.49
N PRO A 42 0.70 22.65 -29.74
CA PRO A 42 1.59 22.07 -30.72
C PRO A 42 2.60 23.11 -31.21
N THR A 43 3.87 22.94 -30.84
CA THR A 43 4.96 23.70 -31.48
C THR A 43 5.16 23.14 -32.88
N THR A 44 4.74 23.87 -33.91
CA THR A 44 5.10 23.58 -35.30
C THR A 44 6.60 23.78 -35.47
N PHE A 45 7.33 22.68 -35.62
CA PHE A 45 8.76 22.71 -35.93
C PHE A 45 8.95 23.13 -37.40
N THR A 46 9.46 24.33 -37.63
CA THR A 46 10.11 24.70 -38.89
C THR A 46 11.62 24.52 -38.69
N PRO A 47 12.34 23.76 -39.55
CA PRO A 47 13.76 23.52 -39.34
C PRO A 47 14.53 24.79 -39.68
N LYS A 48 15.20 25.38 -38.68
CA LYS A 48 16.34 26.27 -38.86
C LYS A 48 17.56 25.70 -38.15
N ALA A 49 18.71 26.08 -38.69
CA ALA A 49 19.99 25.41 -38.63
C ALA A 49 20.52 25.10 -37.22
N VAL A 50 21.30 24.01 -37.19
CA VAL A 50 22.02 23.41 -36.07
C VAL A 50 22.79 24.46 -35.28
N ASP A 51 22.50 24.57 -33.98
CA ASP A 51 23.47 25.01 -32.98
C ASP A 51 23.54 23.99 -31.83
N LYS A 52 24.78 23.64 -31.50
CA LYS A 52 25.16 22.55 -30.59
C LYS A 52 25.00 22.99 -29.13
N THR A 53 23.96 22.49 -28.44
CA THR A 53 24.00 22.42 -26.96
C THR A 53 23.10 21.30 -26.40
N SER A 54 23.76 20.42 -25.62
CA SER A 54 23.25 19.45 -24.64
C SER A 54 22.05 18.55 -24.97
N LYS A 55 22.37 17.36 -25.50
CA LYS A 55 21.55 16.14 -25.54
C LYS A 55 21.28 15.49 -24.15
N SER A 56 21.57 16.17 -23.02
CA SER A 56 21.64 15.56 -21.69
C SER A 56 20.37 15.67 -20.84
N ASP A 57 19.43 16.54 -21.19
CA ASP A 57 18.35 16.91 -20.25
C ASP A 57 17.00 16.28 -20.63
N ILE A 58 16.77 16.03 -21.92
CA ILE A 58 15.52 15.44 -22.43
C ILE A 58 15.40 13.94 -22.09
N ASP A 59 16.52 13.23 -21.91
CA ASP A 59 16.50 11.82 -21.49
C ASP A 59 16.31 11.65 -19.97
N LYS A 60 16.64 12.65 -19.14
CA LYS A 60 16.40 12.59 -17.70
C LYS A 60 14.91 12.74 -17.37
N ASP A 61 14.20 13.59 -18.09
CA ASP A 61 12.76 13.82 -17.88
C ASP A 61 11.88 12.63 -18.32
N ARG A 62 12.38 11.76 -19.20
CA ARG A 62 11.71 10.50 -19.60
C ARG A 62 12.06 9.29 -18.72
N ILE A 63 13.20 9.34 -18.02
CA ILE A 63 13.64 8.28 -17.11
C ILE A 63 13.08 8.47 -15.68
N LEU A 64 12.56 9.66 -15.35
CA LEU A 64 11.75 9.90 -14.16
C LEU A 64 10.29 9.44 -14.35
N GLN A 65 10.08 8.18 -14.76
CA GLN A 65 8.93 7.47 -14.21
C GLN A 65 9.26 7.24 -12.74
N ASP A 66 8.53 7.90 -11.83
CA ASP A 66 8.65 7.74 -10.37
C ASP A 66 8.87 6.26 -9.98
N LYS A 67 10.14 5.86 -9.86
CA LYS A 67 10.51 4.55 -9.34
C LYS A 67 10.27 4.66 -7.85
N LEU A 68 9.06 4.32 -7.41
CA LEU A 68 8.69 4.38 -6.00
C LEU A 68 9.55 3.39 -5.22
N VAL A 69 10.67 3.84 -4.66
CA VAL A 69 11.54 3.02 -3.82
C VAL A 69 10.93 2.93 -2.43
N TYR A 70 10.38 1.77 -2.11
CA TYR A 70 9.80 1.49 -0.80
C TYR A 70 10.89 1.20 0.22
N GLY A 71 10.99 2.06 1.24
CA GLY A 71 11.95 1.89 2.35
C GLY A 71 11.74 0.63 3.19
N ASP A 72 12.68 0.39 4.10
CA ASP A 72 12.92 -0.88 4.83
C ASP A 72 11.74 -1.39 5.67
N LYS A 73 10.78 -0.52 6.01
CA LYS A 73 9.57 -0.89 6.76
C LYS A 73 8.56 -1.68 5.93
N TRP A 74 8.65 -1.61 4.61
CA TRP A 74 7.71 -2.23 3.69
C TRP A 74 8.23 -3.57 3.19
N PHE A 75 7.35 -4.56 3.20
CA PHE A 75 7.49 -5.71 2.33
C PHE A 75 6.73 -5.41 1.04
N VAL A 76 7.35 -5.68 -0.11
CA VAL A 76 6.78 -5.41 -1.43
C VAL A 76 7.13 -6.58 -2.35
N ILE A 77 6.12 -7.10 -3.03
CA ILE A 77 6.24 -8.27 -3.88
C ILE A 77 5.23 -8.20 -5.02
N GLN A 78 5.61 -8.69 -6.20
CA GLN A 78 4.67 -8.81 -7.31
C GLN A 78 3.55 -9.81 -6.99
N ASN A 79 2.33 -9.51 -7.45
CA ASN A 79 1.13 -10.31 -7.22
C ASN A 79 1.24 -11.69 -7.87
N ARG A 80 1.99 -11.84 -8.96
CA ARG A 80 2.21 -13.16 -9.57
C ARG A 80 2.95 -14.13 -8.63
N LEU A 81 3.92 -13.63 -7.88
CA LEU A 81 4.66 -14.43 -6.90
C LEU A 81 3.82 -14.69 -5.66
N LEU A 82 3.11 -13.67 -5.18
CA LEU A 82 2.18 -13.80 -4.06
C LEU A 82 1.08 -14.83 -4.34
N ASN A 83 0.52 -14.89 -5.55
CA ASN A 83 -0.53 -15.83 -5.92
C ASN A 83 -0.02 -17.20 -6.37
N ALA A 84 1.28 -17.36 -6.64
CA ALA A 84 1.87 -18.64 -7.01
C ALA A 84 1.66 -19.70 -5.91
N ILE A 85 1.56 -20.97 -6.28
CA ILE A 85 1.61 -22.06 -5.31
C ILE A 85 3.08 -22.23 -4.91
N THR A 86 3.34 -22.08 -3.63
CA THR A 86 4.69 -22.05 -3.04
C THR A 86 4.70 -22.96 -1.84
N ASP A 87 5.65 -23.88 -1.78
CA ASP A 87 5.80 -24.78 -0.63
C ASP A 87 6.93 -24.31 0.28
N LEU A 88 6.71 -23.17 0.94
CA LEU A 88 7.64 -22.61 1.91
C LEU A 88 7.11 -22.85 3.33
N GLU A 89 7.97 -23.36 4.19
CA GLU A 89 7.78 -23.36 5.63
C GLU A 89 7.79 -21.93 6.20
N LEU A 90 7.41 -21.78 7.46
CA LEU A 90 7.28 -20.47 8.08
C LEU A 90 8.58 -19.67 8.04
N ASN A 91 9.70 -20.28 8.43
CA ASN A 91 10.96 -19.55 8.52
C ASN A 91 11.63 -19.35 7.14
N GLU A 92 11.43 -20.25 6.19
CA GLU A 92 11.81 -20.01 4.78
C GLU A 92 11.04 -18.83 4.19
N ARG A 93 9.72 -18.77 4.44
CA ARG A 93 8.90 -17.62 4.02
C ARG A 93 9.38 -16.33 4.67
N ARG A 94 9.71 -16.38 5.97
CA ARG A 94 10.31 -15.24 6.68
C ARG A 94 11.64 -14.82 6.06
N LEU A 95 12.48 -15.74 5.61
CA LEU A 95 13.72 -15.40 4.92
C LEU A 95 13.45 -14.61 3.63
N ILE A 96 12.50 -15.05 2.80
CA ILE A 96 12.09 -14.30 1.61
C ILE A 96 11.55 -12.91 1.97
N MET A 97 10.73 -12.82 3.03
CA MET A 97 10.17 -11.55 3.49
C MET A 97 11.24 -10.58 4.00
N PHE A 98 12.27 -11.12 4.67
CA PHE A 98 13.43 -10.39 5.13
C PHE A 98 14.32 -9.91 3.98
N LEU A 99 14.50 -10.76 2.96
CA LEU A 99 15.29 -10.44 1.77
C LEU A 99 14.66 -9.34 0.91
N SER A 100 13.33 -9.29 0.81
CA SER A 100 12.62 -8.32 -0.05
C SER A 100 13.12 -6.86 0.05
N PRO A 101 13.18 -6.20 1.23
CA PRO A 101 13.74 -4.85 1.33
C PRO A 101 15.25 -4.79 1.03
N LEU A 102 16.04 -5.80 1.42
CA LEU A 102 17.47 -5.85 1.16
C LEU A 102 17.78 -5.91 -0.33
N VAL A 103 17.08 -6.77 -1.05
CA VAL A 103 17.19 -6.94 -2.50
C VAL A 103 16.84 -5.64 -3.20
N ARG A 104 15.71 -4.99 -2.85
CA ARG A 104 15.33 -3.70 -3.44
C ARG A 104 16.40 -2.64 -3.26
N LYS A 105 16.88 -2.46 -2.02
CA LYS A 105 17.88 -1.44 -1.71
C LYS A 105 19.20 -1.69 -2.44
N ALA A 106 19.64 -2.94 -2.47
CA ALA A 106 20.90 -3.30 -3.09
C ALA A 106 20.84 -3.22 -4.64
N VAL A 107 19.74 -3.68 -5.25
CA VAL A 107 19.55 -3.63 -6.72
C VAL A 107 19.31 -2.21 -7.23
N ASP A 108 18.74 -1.33 -6.40
CA ASP A 108 18.62 0.09 -6.74
C ASP A 108 20.00 0.79 -6.77
N ALA A 109 20.93 0.37 -5.90
CA ALA A 109 22.30 0.86 -5.89
C ALA A 109 23.19 0.19 -6.97
N ASP A 110 23.03 -1.12 -7.18
CA ASP A 110 23.73 -1.92 -8.19
C ASP A 110 22.76 -2.90 -8.88
N PRO A 111 22.31 -2.59 -10.10
CA PRO A 111 21.41 -3.45 -10.87
C PRO A 111 21.96 -4.86 -11.16
N THR A 112 23.27 -5.08 -11.03
CA THR A 112 23.93 -6.38 -11.26
C THR A 112 24.06 -7.22 -9.99
N GLN A 113 23.67 -6.70 -8.83
CA GLN A 113 23.71 -7.42 -7.57
C GLN A 113 22.83 -8.69 -7.62
N ARG A 114 23.41 -9.85 -7.32
CA ARG A 114 22.69 -11.14 -7.26
C ARG A 114 22.82 -11.89 -5.95
N ILE A 115 23.81 -11.53 -5.12
CA ILE A 115 24.12 -12.21 -3.86
C ILE A 115 23.74 -11.31 -2.70
N PHE A 116 22.99 -11.80 -1.73
CA PHE A 116 22.49 -11.02 -0.61
C PHE A 116 22.88 -11.71 0.69
N THR A 117 23.34 -10.93 1.67
CA THR A 117 23.79 -11.47 2.95
C THR A 117 22.79 -11.12 4.04
N VAL A 118 22.42 -12.12 4.84
CA VAL A 118 21.53 -11.99 5.99
C VAL A 118 22.30 -12.38 7.24
N ALA A 119 22.39 -11.47 8.21
CA ALA A 119 22.94 -11.80 9.52
C ALA A 119 21.90 -12.56 10.35
N VAL A 120 22.31 -13.69 10.95
CA VAL A 120 21.45 -14.52 11.81
C VAL A 120 20.84 -13.69 12.93
N LYS A 121 21.63 -12.81 13.53
CA LYS A 121 21.19 -11.93 14.62
C LYS A 121 20.06 -11.00 14.19
N ASP A 122 20.13 -10.44 12.99
CA ASP A 122 19.10 -9.50 12.51
C ASP A 122 17.80 -10.23 12.19
N PHE A 123 17.89 -11.38 11.53
CA PHE A 123 16.75 -12.24 11.23
C PHE A 123 16.03 -12.70 12.50
N THR A 124 16.79 -13.19 13.48
CA THR A 124 16.24 -13.70 14.75
C THR A 124 15.63 -12.59 15.61
N ASN A 125 16.27 -11.41 15.65
CA ASN A 125 15.71 -10.24 16.32
C ASN A 125 14.39 -9.80 15.70
N GLU A 126 14.30 -9.77 14.38
CA GLU A 126 13.09 -9.34 13.68
C GLU A 126 11.91 -10.26 13.98
N TYR A 127 12.11 -11.57 13.90
CA TYR A 127 11.04 -12.55 14.10
C TYR A 127 10.91 -13.04 15.54
N GLY A 128 11.61 -12.40 16.48
CA GLY A 128 11.55 -12.71 17.91
C GLY A 128 11.95 -14.15 18.24
N LEU A 129 12.79 -14.77 17.42
CA LEU A 129 13.24 -16.15 17.59
C LEU A 129 14.23 -16.20 18.76
N LYS A 130 13.98 -17.09 19.73
CA LYS A 130 14.82 -17.24 20.93
C LYS A 130 15.24 -18.69 21.08
N GLY A 131 16.49 -18.92 21.48
CA GLY A 131 16.96 -20.25 21.85
C GLY A 131 18.43 -20.48 21.51
N LYS A 132 18.97 -21.59 21.99
CA LYS A 132 20.34 -22.04 21.64
C LYS A 132 20.43 -22.61 20.21
N TYR A 133 19.29 -22.96 19.59
CA TYR A 133 19.21 -23.63 18.30
C TYR A 133 19.10 -22.67 17.10
N LEU A 134 19.19 -21.35 17.32
CA LEU A 134 18.94 -20.35 16.27
C LEU A 134 19.89 -20.44 15.08
N TYR A 135 21.16 -20.78 15.34
CA TYR A 135 22.15 -20.96 14.28
C TYR A 135 21.84 -22.20 13.44
N ASN A 136 21.52 -23.33 14.08
CA ASN A 136 21.10 -24.56 13.40
C ASN A 136 19.79 -24.38 12.63
N GLU A 137 18.87 -23.55 13.13
CA GLU A 137 17.63 -23.23 12.43
C GLU A 137 17.90 -22.53 11.10
N LEU A 138 18.83 -21.57 11.06
CA LEU A 138 19.15 -20.84 9.83
C LEU A 138 19.99 -21.65 8.85
N GLU A 139 20.84 -22.53 9.37
CA GLU A 139 21.48 -23.57 8.57
C GLU A 139 20.44 -24.48 7.92
N THR A 140 19.47 -24.98 8.70
CA THR A 140 18.36 -25.81 8.18
C THR A 140 17.56 -25.08 7.11
N ILE A 141 17.23 -23.79 7.33
CA ILE A 141 16.55 -22.96 6.33
C ILE A 141 17.39 -22.79 5.07
N ALA A 142 18.71 -22.60 5.22
CA ALA A 142 19.62 -22.42 4.09
C ALA A 142 19.68 -23.65 3.20
N ASP A 143 19.68 -24.84 3.79
CA ASP A 143 19.63 -26.12 3.08
C ASP A 143 18.25 -26.34 2.45
N SER A 144 17.18 -26.21 3.22
CA SER A 144 15.83 -26.57 2.77
C SER A 144 15.31 -25.64 1.68
N ILE A 145 15.67 -24.35 1.69
CA ILE A 145 15.19 -23.37 0.70
C ILE A 145 15.73 -23.62 -0.71
N LEU A 146 16.86 -24.33 -0.85
CA LEU A 146 17.45 -24.69 -2.14
C LEU A 146 16.57 -25.67 -2.92
N GLU A 147 15.81 -26.50 -2.22
CA GLU A 147 14.89 -27.47 -2.82
C GLU A 147 13.54 -26.83 -3.22
N LYS A 148 13.33 -25.55 -2.89
CA LYS A 148 12.05 -24.89 -3.07
C LYS A 148 11.94 -24.21 -4.42
N VAL A 149 10.92 -24.62 -5.16
CA VAL A 149 10.53 -24.03 -6.44
C VAL A 149 9.11 -23.49 -6.38
N PHE A 150 8.82 -22.51 -7.23
CA PHE A 150 7.45 -22.07 -7.50
C PHE A 150 7.18 -22.07 -8.99
N PHE A 151 5.90 -22.18 -9.33
CA PHE A 151 5.44 -22.23 -10.72
C PHE A 151 4.41 -21.16 -10.99
N PHE A 152 4.46 -20.60 -12.19
CA PHE A 152 3.43 -19.70 -12.70
C PHE A 152 3.20 -19.94 -14.19
N TRP A 153 2.00 -19.58 -14.62
CA TRP A 153 1.57 -19.68 -16.02
C TRP A 153 1.73 -18.33 -16.71
N TYR A 154 2.09 -18.37 -18.00
CA TYR A 154 2.21 -17.18 -18.84
C TYR A 154 1.74 -17.49 -20.26
N ASP A 155 1.38 -16.46 -21.02
CA ASP A 155 1.07 -16.61 -22.44
C ASP A 155 2.38 -16.75 -23.24
N TYR A 156 2.45 -17.81 -24.03
CA TYR A 156 3.50 -18.07 -24.97
C TYR A 156 2.89 -18.33 -26.34
N LYS A 157 2.92 -17.30 -27.20
CA LYS A 157 2.44 -17.36 -28.58
C LYS A 157 0.97 -17.79 -28.67
N GLY A 158 0.12 -17.23 -27.80
CA GLY A 158 -1.32 -17.53 -27.76
C GLY A 158 -1.67 -18.88 -27.11
N ASN A 159 -0.70 -19.57 -26.50
CA ASN A 159 -0.91 -20.76 -25.69
C ASN A 159 -0.43 -20.53 -24.26
N GLN A 160 -0.97 -21.26 -23.30
CA GLN A 160 -0.47 -21.23 -21.93
C GLN A 160 0.80 -22.09 -21.78
N ALA A 161 1.85 -21.50 -21.22
CA ALA A 161 3.07 -22.20 -20.82
C ALA A 161 3.29 -22.10 -19.31
N LYS A 162 3.90 -23.14 -18.73
CA LYS A 162 4.24 -23.20 -17.30
C LYS A 162 5.74 -22.94 -17.13
N LYS A 163 6.11 -21.93 -16.34
CA LYS A 163 7.50 -21.66 -15.95
C LYS A 163 7.71 -22.09 -14.49
N GLY A 164 8.82 -22.81 -14.24
CA GLY A 164 9.31 -23.12 -12.90
C GLY A 164 10.54 -22.27 -12.58
N VAL A 165 10.63 -21.80 -11.33
CA VAL A 165 11.73 -20.97 -10.84
C VAL A 165 12.08 -21.40 -9.43
N SER A 166 13.36 -21.57 -9.14
CA SER A 166 13.86 -21.80 -7.78
C SER A 166 13.83 -20.50 -6.98
N TRP A 167 13.48 -20.59 -5.69
CA TRP A 167 13.49 -19.43 -4.81
C TRP A 167 14.91 -18.87 -4.62
N VAL A 168 15.89 -19.76 -4.52
CA VAL A 168 17.30 -19.46 -4.32
C VAL A 168 18.11 -20.31 -5.29
N SER A 169 19.12 -19.73 -5.92
CA SER A 169 20.04 -20.44 -6.80
C SER A 169 21.21 -21.06 -6.05
N GLU A 170 21.75 -20.34 -5.06
CA GLU A 170 22.84 -20.79 -4.18
C GLU A 170 22.58 -20.22 -2.77
N CYS A 171 22.86 -21.00 -1.73
CA CYS A 171 22.65 -20.60 -0.34
C CYS A 171 23.82 -21.14 0.50
N ASP A 172 24.59 -20.25 1.13
CA ASP A 172 25.70 -20.62 2.01
C ASP A 172 25.39 -20.18 3.43
N TYR A 173 25.55 -21.08 4.40
CA TYR A 173 25.63 -20.72 5.81
C TYR A 173 27.10 -20.61 6.25
N ILE A 174 27.53 -19.40 6.60
CA ILE A 174 28.89 -19.10 7.08
C ILE A 174 28.87 -19.14 8.61
N GLU A 175 29.04 -20.34 9.15
CA GLU A 175 28.89 -20.62 10.59
C GLU A 175 29.71 -19.68 11.49
N LYS A 176 30.98 -19.46 11.16
CA LYS A 176 31.89 -18.63 11.98
C LYS A 176 31.48 -17.16 12.07
N GLU A 177 30.75 -16.67 11.07
CA GLU A 177 30.29 -15.27 11.00
C GLU A 177 28.81 -15.13 11.35
N GLY A 178 28.06 -16.24 11.41
CA GLY A 178 26.62 -16.22 11.61
C GLY A 178 25.90 -15.52 10.46
N LEU A 179 26.31 -15.77 9.22
CA LEU A 179 25.75 -15.17 8.01
C LEU A 179 25.15 -16.23 7.11
N VAL A 180 24.03 -15.90 6.46
CA VAL A 180 23.48 -16.65 5.33
C VAL A 180 23.68 -15.82 4.07
N ARG A 181 24.34 -16.38 3.06
CA ARG A 181 24.49 -15.75 1.73
C ARG A 181 23.55 -16.42 0.76
N VAL A 182 22.72 -15.62 0.11
CA VAL A 182 21.66 -16.09 -0.78
C VAL A 182 21.89 -15.49 -2.16
N LYS A 183 22.03 -16.34 -3.18
CA LYS A 183 22.03 -15.93 -4.58
C LYS A 183 20.64 -16.11 -5.18
N LEU A 184 20.10 -15.07 -5.79
CA LEU A 184 18.77 -15.09 -6.40
C LEU A 184 18.85 -15.09 -7.93
N ASP A 185 17.90 -15.79 -8.55
CA ASP A 185 17.64 -15.74 -9.98
C ASP A 185 17.11 -14.36 -10.39
N ASP A 186 17.40 -13.93 -11.61
CA ASP A 186 16.90 -12.69 -12.20
C ASP A 186 15.37 -12.58 -12.10
N THR A 187 14.65 -13.68 -12.29
CA THR A 187 13.19 -13.71 -12.20
C THR A 187 12.70 -13.38 -10.78
N VAL A 188 13.39 -13.87 -9.74
CA VAL A 188 13.04 -13.59 -8.35
C VAL A 188 13.35 -12.14 -8.00
N ILE A 189 14.49 -11.63 -8.44
CA ILE A 189 14.86 -10.22 -8.24
C ILE A 189 13.86 -9.29 -8.93
N GLU A 190 13.47 -9.59 -10.16
CA GLU A 190 12.44 -8.84 -10.89
C GLU A 190 11.13 -8.81 -10.06
N MET A 191 10.70 -9.96 -9.55
CA MET A 191 9.48 -10.08 -8.72
C MET A 191 9.54 -9.33 -7.39
N LEU A 192 10.74 -8.99 -6.90
CA LEU A 192 10.97 -8.25 -5.66
C LEU A 192 11.30 -6.76 -5.89
N THR A 193 11.57 -6.33 -7.11
CA THR A 193 12.11 -4.98 -7.38
C THR A 193 11.38 -4.20 -8.46
N VAL A 194 10.74 -4.87 -9.42
CA VAL A 194 10.06 -4.23 -10.55
C VAL A 194 8.56 -4.16 -10.26
N PHE A 195 8.04 -2.95 -10.13
CA PHE A 195 6.67 -2.67 -9.68
C PHE A 195 6.04 -1.61 -10.54
N ASP A 196 5.25 -2.04 -11.52
CA ASP A 196 4.63 -1.16 -12.51
C ASP A 196 3.25 -1.70 -12.91
N LYS A 197 2.63 -1.11 -13.94
CA LYS A 197 1.31 -1.54 -14.42
C LYS A 197 1.32 -2.97 -14.99
N ALA A 198 2.40 -3.38 -15.63
CA ALA A 198 2.58 -4.73 -16.16
C ALA A 198 2.94 -5.74 -15.04
N ASN A 199 3.55 -5.23 -13.97
CA ASN A 199 4.00 -5.96 -12.79
C ASN A 199 3.22 -5.54 -11.53
N PRO A 200 1.90 -5.84 -11.46
CA PRO A 200 1.09 -5.48 -10.31
C PRO A 200 1.64 -6.13 -9.05
N PHE A 201 1.57 -5.41 -7.93
CA PHE A 201 2.27 -5.77 -6.71
C PHE A 201 1.44 -5.46 -5.47
N THR A 202 1.86 -6.05 -4.36
CA THR A 202 1.29 -5.84 -3.04
C THR A 202 2.37 -5.28 -2.13
N LYS A 203 1.99 -4.31 -1.30
CA LYS A 203 2.84 -3.80 -0.23
C LYS A 203 2.11 -3.83 1.11
N TYR A 204 2.83 -4.15 2.16
CA TYR A 204 2.34 -4.07 3.53
C TYR A 204 3.50 -3.84 4.51
N GLU A 205 3.19 -3.31 5.69
CA GLU A 205 4.21 -3.10 6.72
C GLU A 205 4.66 -4.44 7.29
N ARG A 206 5.97 -4.63 7.40
CA ARG A 206 6.56 -5.89 7.91
C ARG A 206 6.01 -6.28 9.28
N LYS A 207 5.80 -5.31 10.17
CA LYS A 207 5.25 -5.54 11.51
C LYS A 207 3.88 -6.24 11.53
N MET A 208 3.13 -6.21 10.43
CA MET A 208 1.82 -6.88 10.33
C MET A 208 1.94 -8.41 10.26
N ILE A 209 3.08 -8.91 9.77
CA ILE A 209 3.27 -10.34 9.50
C ILE A 209 4.31 -11.01 10.40
N VAL A 210 5.16 -10.22 11.07
CA VAL A 210 6.28 -10.72 11.89
C VAL A 210 5.81 -11.77 12.92
N ASN A 211 4.66 -11.51 13.56
CA ASN A 211 4.11 -12.37 14.61
C ASN A 211 3.12 -13.43 14.11
N LEU A 212 2.83 -13.47 12.81
CA LEU A 212 1.91 -14.46 12.26
C LEU A 212 2.59 -15.83 12.13
N GLY A 213 1.82 -16.89 12.35
CA GLY A 213 2.19 -18.27 12.06
C GLY A 213 2.04 -18.63 10.58
N SER A 214 2.39 -19.87 10.24
CA SER A 214 2.47 -20.36 8.85
C SER A 214 1.20 -20.08 8.03
N TYR A 215 0.04 -20.49 8.54
CA TYR A 215 -1.22 -20.26 7.84
C TYR A 215 -1.67 -18.79 7.88
N GLY A 216 -1.38 -18.07 8.98
CA GLY A 216 -1.71 -16.66 9.12
C GLY A 216 -1.02 -15.81 8.05
N VAL A 217 0.29 -16.03 7.83
CA VAL A 217 1.04 -15.32 6.78
C VAL A 217 0.43 -15.58 5.40
N VAL A 218 0.18 -16.84 5.03
CA VAL A 218 -0.36 -17.19 3.71
C VAL A 218 -1.72 -16.54 3.47
N LEU A 219 -2.64 -16.60 4.45
CA LEU A 219 -3.95 -15.97 4.30
C LEU A 219 -3.85 -14.44 4.23
N PHE A 220 -2.98 -13.85 5.06
CA PHE A 220 -2.76 -12.41 5.07
C PHE A 220 -2.27 -11.92 3.71
N GLU A 221 -1.31 -12.61 3.11
CA GLU A 221 -0.77 -12.26 1.79
C GLU A 221 -1.85 -12.29 0.72
N LEU A 222 -2.63 -13.38 0.64
CA LEU A 222 -3.75 -13.50 -0.30
C LEU A 222 -4.71 -12.32 -0.18
N ILE A 223 -5.06 -11.95 1.04
CA ILE A 223 -5.99 -10.84 1.32
C ILE A 223 -5.35 -9.48 0.99
N ALA A 224 -4.09 -9.27 1.40
CA ALA A 224 -3.35 -8.03 1.17
C ALA A 224 -3.34 -7.67 -0.32
N SER A 225 -3.25 -8.67 -1.20
CA SER A 225 -3.27 -8.48 -2.66
C SER A 225 -4.58 -7.92 -3.21
N CYS A 226 -5.67 -8.00 -2.44
CA CYS A 226 -6.99 -7.54 -2.86
C CYS A 226 -7.44 -6.28 -2.10
N MET A 227 -6.63 -5.76 -1.16
CA MET A 227 -7.02 -4.67 -0.25
C MET A 227 -7.42 -3.36 -0.94
N HIS A 228 -6.92 -3.14 -2.15
CA HIS A 228 -7.18 -1.96 -2.97
C HIS A 228 -8.47 -2.08 -3.81
N GLN A 229 -9.13 -3.24 -3.83
CA GLN A 229 -10.34 -3.46 -4.64
C GLN A 229 -11.58 -2.90 -3.93
N GLN A 230 -12.47 -2.25 -4.70
CA GLN A 230 -13.64 -1.50 -4.20
C GLN A 230 -14.54 -2.30 -3.24
N TYR A 231 -14.63 -3.63 -3.42
CA TYR A 231 -15.52 -4.48 -2.62
C TYR A 231 -14.84 -5.27 -1.52
N LYS A 232 -13.50 -5.18 -1.39
CA LYS A 232 -12.73 -5.88 -0.36
C LYS A 232 -13.13 -7.37 -0.21
N LYS A 233 -13.39 -8.02 -1.35
CA LYS A 233 -13.86 -9.40 -1.43
C LYS A 233 -13.07 -10.16 -2.47
N LYS A 234 -12.72 -11.40 -2.15
CA LYS A 234 -12.04 -12.30 -3.08
C LYS A 234 -12.53 -13.72 -2.92
N ALA A 235 -12.89 -14.33 -4.04
CA ALA A 235 -13.25 -15.73 -4.12
C ALA A 235 -12.02 -16.56 -4.50
N TYR A 236 -11.82 -17.67 -3.79
CA TYR A 236 -10.83 -18.69 -4.14
C TYR A 236 -11.50 -20.06 -4.12
N THR A 237 -11.13 -20.92 -5.07
CA THR A 237 -11.57 -22.31 -5.05
C THR A 237 -10.97 -23.04 -3.85
N VAL A 238 -11.70 -24.02 -3.32
CA VAL A 238 -11.19 -24.87 -2.23
C VAL A 238 -9.91 -25.58 -2.66
N GLU A 239 -9.83 -26.03 -3.90
CA GLU A 239 -8.64 -26.68 -4.48
C GLU A 239 -7.42 -25.74 -4.47
N TYR A 240 -7.58 -24.50 -4.94
CA TYR A 240 -6.51 -23.50 -4.90
C TYR A 240 -6.05 -23.25 -3.46
N LEU A 241 -6.98 -23.06 -2.52
CA LEU A 241 -6.63 -22.84 -1.12
C LEU A 241 -5.88 -24.04 -0.54
N ARG A 242 -6.32 -25.28 -0.80
CA ARG A 242 -5.60 -26.46 -0.34
C ARG A 242 -4.16 -26.49 -0.86
N ALA A 243 -3.95 -26.23 -2.15
CA ALA A 243 -2.61 -26.16 -2.70
C ALA A 243 -1.79 -25.00 -2.10
N LYS A 244 -2.40 -23.82 -1.95
CA LYS A 244 -1.74 -22.60 -1.46
C LYS A 244 -1.30 -22.70 0.00
N PHE A 245 -2.03 -23.45 0.83
CA PHE A 245 -1.70 -23.70 2.24
C PHE A 245 -0.89 -25.00 2.45
N ASN A 246 -0.41 -25.64 1.37
CA ASN A 246 0.23 -26.96 1.39
C ASN A 246 -0.59 -28.01 2.19
N CYS A 247 -1.88 -28.09 1.88
CA CYS A 247 -2.88 -28.91 2.56
C CYS A 247 -3.69 -29.77 1.57
N THR A 248 -3.07 -30.25 0.49
CA THR A 248 -3.73 -31.14 -0.48
C THR A 248 -3.95 -32.53 0.11
N GLU A 249 -2.96 -33.06 0.82
CA GLU A 249 -2.98 -34.42 1.40
C GLU A 249 -3.48 -34.47 2.85
N ILE A 250 -3.67 -33.32 3.49
CA ILE A 250 -4.09 -33.22 4.89
C ILE A 250 -5.43 -32.50 5.04
N TYR A 251 -6.13 -32.79 6.15
CA TYR A 251 -7.48 -32.31 6.42
C TYR A 251 -8.46 -32.68 5.29
N GLY A 252 -8.63 -33.99 5.02
CA GLY A 252 -9.41 -34.46 3.88
C GLY A 252 -10.85 -33.91 3.83
N SER A 253 -11.49 -33.71 4.98
CA SER A 253 -12.81 -33.06 5.03
C SER A 253 -12.70 -31.54 4.90
N ILE A 254 -13.65 -30.91 4.20
CA ILE A 254 -13.75 -29.44 4.12
C ILE A 254 -13.96 -28.80 5.50
N TYR A 255 -14.60 -29.52 6.42
CA TYR A 255 -14.80 -29.06 7.78
C TYR A 255 -13.46 -28.93 8.52
N ASP A 256 -12.61 -29.95 8.44
CA ASP A 256 -11.29 -29.94 9.08
C ASP A 256 -10.39 -28.89 8.45
N PHE A 257 -10.38 -28.79 7.12
CA PHE A 257 -9.58 -27.78 6.42
C PHE A 257 -9.97 -26.37 6.89
N ARG A 258 -11.27 -26.09 7.00
CA ARG A 258 -11.74 -24.80 7.55
C ARG A 258 -11.30 -24.61 9.00
N ARG A 259 -11.56 -25.58 9.87
CA ARG A 259 -11.31 -25.46 11.32
C ARG A 259 -9.84 -25.30 11.65
N TYR A 260 -8.97 -26.09 11.01
CA TYR A 260 -7.55 -26.19 11.37
C TYR A 260 -6.65 -25.29 10.53
N VAL A 261 -7.09 -24.85 9.36
CA VAL A 261 -6.31 -23.98 8.46
C VAL A 261 -6.93 -22.59 8.38
N ILE A 262 -8.13 -22.46 7.82
CA ILE A 262 -8.73 -21.15 7.52
C ILE A 262 -9.09 -20.37 8.79
N ASP A 263 -9.86 -20.98 9.69
CA ASP A 263 -10.30 -20.34 10.94
C ASP A 263 -9.09 -20.10 11.87
N LYS A 264 -8.08 -20.96 11.83
CA LYS A 264 -6.82 -20.78 12.57
C LYS A 264 -6.03 -19.58 12.03
N ALA A 265 -5.91 -19.46 10.71
CA ALA A 265 -5.25 -18.32 10.06
C ALA A 265 -5.98 -17.00 10.33
N ILE A 266 -7.32 -17.00 10.28
CA ILE A 266 -8.13 -15.82 10.61
C ILE A 266 -7.86 -15.38 12.05
N LYS A 267 -7.96 -16.29 13.02
CA LYS A 267 -7.72 -15.96 14.44
C LYS A 267 -6.33 -15.39 14.67
N ASP A 268 -5.33 -15.95 14.00
CA ASP A 268 -3.95 -15.50 14.08
C ASP A 268 -3.80 -14.06 13.53
N ILE A 269 -4.37 -13.77 12.37
CA ILE A 269 -4.39 -12.42 11.79
C ILE A 269 -5.13 -11.43 12.68
N GLU A 270 -6.30 -11.80 13.20
CA GLU A 270 -7.12 -10.90 14.02
C GLU A 270 -6.49 -10.59 15.38
N ALA A 271 -5.68 -11.51 15.91
CA ALA A 271 -4.94 -11.32 17.15
C ALA A 271 -3.75 -10.35 16.99
N HIS A 272 -3.09 -10.36 15.83
CA HIS A 272 -1.85 -9.63 15.60
C HIS A 272 -1.99 -8.41 14.69
N THR A 273 -3.15 -8.21 14.07
CA THR A 273 -3.38 -7.13 13.10
C THR A 273 -4.75 -6.45 13.31
N PRO A 274 -4.94 -5.21 12.81
CA PRO A 274 -6.23 -4.53 12.84
C PRO A 274 -7.24 -5.07 11.80
N TYR A 275 -6.87 -6.09 11.04
CA TYR A 275 -7.77 -6.67 10.04
C TYR A 275 -8.77 -7.62 10.69
N ARG A 276 -10.01 -7.57 10.21
CA ARG A 276 -11.08 -8.50 10.56
C ARG A 276 -11.52 -9.22 9.32
N ILE A 277 -11.59 -10.55 9.40
CA ILE A 277 -11.79 -11.41 8.24
C ILE A 277 -13.01 -12.27 8.49
N SER A 278 -13.92 -12.26 7.54
CA SER A 278 -15.06 -13.17 7.48
C SER A 278 -15.07 -13.86 6.13
N TYR A 279 -15.79 -14.97 6.02
CA TYR A 279 -15.98 -15.61 4.73
C TYR A 279 -17.37 -16.22 4.57
N THR A 280 -17.82 -16.28 3.33
CA THR A 280 -18.98 -17.07 2.91
C THR A 280 -18.53 -18.23 2.03
N GLN A 281 -19.41 -19.19 1.82
CA GLN A 281 -19.14 -20.40 1.03
C GLN A 281 -20.08 -20.45 -0.16
N ASN A 282 -19.51 -20.59 -1.36
CA ASN A 282 -20.31 -20.86 -2.56
C ASN A 282 -20.31 -22.36 -2.81
N LYS A 283 -21.50 -22.93 -2.98
CA LYS A 283 -21.69 -24.35 -3.24
C LYS A 283 -22.03 -24.59 -4.70
N LYS A 284 -21.51 -25.68 -5.26
CA LYS A 284 -21.93 -26.26 -6.52
C LYS A 284 -22.60 -27.60 -6.21
N GLY A 285 -23.93 -27.61 -6.19
CA GLY A 285 -24.70 -28.72 -5.65
C GLY A 285 -24.47 -28.89 -4.14
N ARG A 286 -24.02 -30.07 -3.71
CA ARG A 286 -23.72 -30.36 -2.30
C ARG A 286 -22.28 -30.02 -1.88
N VAL A 287 -21.41 -29.74 -2.85
CA VAL A 287 -19.97 -29.53 -2.63
C VAL A 287 -19.69 -28.04 -2.49
N ILE A 288 -18.91 -27.66 -1.48
CA ILE A 288 -18.38 -26.31 -1.35
C ILE A 288 -17.27 -26.14 -2.38
N HIS A 289 -17.49 -25.25 -3.35
CA HIS A 289 -16.56 -25.02 -4.46
C HIS A 289 -15.59 -23.88 -4.14
N GLU A 290 -16.09 -22.79 -3.57
CA GLU A 290 -15.32 -21.59 -3.28
C GLU A 290 -15.57 -21.07 -1.87
N ILE A 291 -14.54 -20.38 -1.36
CA ILE A 291 -14.60 -19.56 -0.16
C ILE A 291 -14.42 -18.11 -0.61
N VAL A 292 -15.36 -17.25 -0.21
CA VAL A 292 -15.33 -15.82 -0.52
C VAL A 292 -14.97 -15.06 0.75
N PHE A 293 -13.74 -14.58 0.83
CA PHE A 293 -13.28 -13.77 1.95
C PHE A 293 -13.79 -12.35 1.83
N SER A 294 -14.18 -11.76 2.96
CA SER A 294 -14.51 -10.35 3.13
C SER A 294 -13.65 -9.81 4.26
N PHE A 295 -13.06 -8.64 4.07
CA PHE A 295 -12.12 -8.08 5.05
C PHE A 295 -12.40 -6.61 5.35
N GLU A 296 -12.12 -6.23 6.59
CA GLU A 296 -12.31 -4.88 7.11
C GLU A 296 -11.07 -4.47 7.91
N ASP A 297 -10.61 -3.23 7.72
CA ASP A 297 -9.62 -2.63 8.60
C ASP A 297 -10.36 -1.79 9.65
N ILE A 298 -10.28 -2.20 10.91
CA ILE A 298 -11.00 -1.50 11.98
C ILE A 298 -10.50 -0.07 12.18
N ARG A 299 -9.30 0.27 11.71
CA ARG A 299 -8.77 1.65 11.73
C ARG A 299 -9.53 2.52 10.72
N GLU A 300 -9.76 2.01 9.52
CA GLU A 300 -10.58 2.70 8.52
C GLU A 300 -12.04 2.78 8.96
N LYS A 301 -12.53 1.73 9.64
CA LYS A 301 -13.88 1.72 10.20
C LYS A 301 -14.04 2.77 11.30
N ALA A 302 -13.10 2.87 12.23
CA ALA A 302 -13.13 3.89 13.28
C ALA A 302 -13.09 5.32 12.69
N LEU A 303 -12.38 5.53 11.57
CA LEU A 303 -12.37 6.79 10.84
C LEU A 303 -13.72 7.09 10.14
N LYS A 304 -14.46 6.06 9.72
CA LYS A 304 -15.80 6.20 9.09
C LYS A 304 -16.92 6.32 10.14
N ASP A 305 -16.85 5.55 11.21
CA ASP A 305 -17.82 5.50 12.31
C ASP A 305 -17.68 6.71 13.26
N GLY A 306 -16.51 7.37 13.28
CA GLY A 306 -16.28 8.64 13.98
C GLY A 306 -17.12 9.82 13.49
N LYS A 307 -17.89 9.67 12.40
CA LYS A 307 -18.91 10.64 11.96
C LYS A 307 -20.29 10.44 12.60
N GLY A 308 -20.47 9.48 13.50
CA GLY A 308 -21.77 9.23 14.11
C GLY A 308 -21.71 8.46 15.41
N LYS A 309 -21.38 9.15 16.51
CA LYS A 309 -22.02 9.01 17.83
C LYS A 309 -21.33 9.90 18.86
N ASN A 310 -22.02 10.96 19.27
CA ASN A 310 -21.76 11.62 20.54
C ASN A 310 -21.94 10.59 21.66
N LYS A 311 -20.84 10.19 22.30
CA LYS A 311 -20.87 9.80 23.70
C LYS A 311 -19.60 10.30 24.35
N SER A 312 -19.82 11.31 25.19
CA SER A 312 -18.89 11.84 26.18
C SER A 312 -18.12 10.73 26.86
N LEU A 313 -16.79 10.85 26.87
CA LEU A 313 -15.91 10.52 27.99
C LEU A 313 -14.53 11.14 27.69
N GLU A 314 -14.02 11.80 28.72
CA GLU A 314 -12.93 12.76 28.73
C GLU A 314 -11.64 12.22 28.11
N ARG A 315 -11.07 12.96 27.15
CA ARG A 315 -9.68 12.80 26.73
C ARG A 315 -8.90 14.01 27.24
N THR A 316 -7.83 13.71 27.95
CA THR A 316 -6.93 14.62 28.67
C THR A 316 -6.37 15.74 27.78
N PRO A 317 -6.11 16.93 28.36
CA PRO A 317 -5.60 18.07 27.64
C PRO A 317 -4.09 17.90 27.42
N ASN A 318 -3.67 17.45 26.25
CA ASN A 318 -2.33 17.80 25.79
C ASN A 318 -2.23 17.83 24.27
N SER A 319 -2.28 19.07 23.77
CA SER A 319 -1.43 19.58 22.71
C SER A 319 -1.36 18.77 21.41
N ALA A 320 -2.44 18.78 20.59
CA ALA A 320 -2.39 18.64 19.13
C ALA A 320 -3.77 18.68 18.41
N ASP A 321 -4.86 19.19 19.01
CA ASP A 321 -6.08 19.54 18.24
C ASP A 321 -5.88 20.91 17.58
N MET A 322 -4.86 20.99 16.72
CA MET A 322 -4.65 22.12 15.82
C MET A 322 -5.78 22.10 14.79
N LEU A 323 -6.13 23.28 14.27
CA LEU A 323 -7.26 23.49 13.36
C LEU A 323 -7.24 22.61 12.07
N THR A 324 -6.25 21.74 11.88
CA THR A 324 -6.04 20.84 10.74
C THR A 324 -7.13 19.78 10.53
N ASN A 325 -7.88 19.41 11.56
CA ASN A 325 -8.90 18.35 11.49
C ASN A 325 -10.35 18.86 11.30
N TYR A 326 -10.53 20.16 11.04
CA TYR A 326 -11.85 20.78 10.92
C TYR A 326 -12.21 21.06 9.45
N ASN A 327 -13.50 20.93 9.12
CA ASN A 327 -13.99 21.31 7.80
C ASN A 327 -14.06 22.84 7.64
N ASP A 328 -14.18 23.32 6.41
CA ASP A 328 -14.16 24.75 6.08
C ASP A 328 -15.21 25.58 6.83
N LYS A 329 -16.39 25.00 7.13
CA LYS A 329 -17.43 25.70 7.91
C LYS A 329 -17.05 25.83 9.38
N GLN A 330 -16.41 24.81 9.94
CA GLN A 330 -15.91 24.84 11.31
C GLN A 330 -14.72 25.79 11.43
N LEU A 331 -13.79 25.77 10.47
CA LEU A 331 -12.69 26.73 10.39
C LEU A 331 -13.20 28.16 10.27
N ALA A 332 -14.16 28.41 9.38
CA ALA A 332 -14.79 29.73 9.22
C ALA A 332 -15.40 30.25 10.53
N ARG A 333 -16.08 29.36 11.28
CA ARG A 333 -16.63 29.69 12.60
C ARG A 333 -15.53 30.00 13.63
N ALA A 334 -14.46 29.20 13.65
CA ALA A 334 -13.35 29.38 14.58
C ALA A 334 -12.63 30.72 14.33
N VAL A 335 -12.30 31.04 13.07
CA VAL A 335 -11.58 32.28 12.73
C VAL A 335 -12.41 33.55 12.91
N HIS A 336 -13.73 33.41 12.96
CA HIS A 336 -14.69 34.49 13.19
C HIS A 336 -15.08 34.65 14.66
N SER A 337 -14.50 33.85 15.56
CA SER A 337 -14.70 34.01 17.01
C SER A 337 -13.96 35.22 17.58
N LYS A 338 -14.50 35.82 18.64
CA LYS A 338 -13.87 36.98 19.32
C LYS A 338 -12.48 36.62 19.83
N LYS A 339 -12.31 35.43 20.41
CA LYS A 339 -11.01 34.94 20.92
C LYS A 339 -10.00 34.73 19.82
N PHE A 340 -10.38 34.15 18.68
CA PHE A 340 -9.43 33.95 17.58
C PHE A 340 -8.97 35.28 16.99
N ILE A 341 -9.90 36.23 16.82
CA ILE A 341 -9.56 37.57 16.33
C ILE A 341 -8.66 38.28 17.34
N ALA A 342 -8.95 38.22 18.64
CA ALA A 342 -8.08 38.81 19.67
C ALA A 342 -6.68 38.18 19.69
N ASP A 343 -6.59 36.87 19.49
CA ASP A 343 -5.33 36.14 19.51
C ASP A 343 -4.48 36.41 18.25
N TYR A 344 -5.08 36.62 17.08
CA TYR A 344 -4.35 36.63 15.80
C TYR A 344 -4.55 37.89 14.93
N ASN A 345 -5.32 38.89 15.36
CA ASN A 345 -5.46 40.14 14.59
C ASN A 345 -4.12 40.81 14.27
N GLY A 346 -3.14 40.73 15.17
CA GLY A 346 -1.81 41.31 14.98
C GLY A 346 -0.94 40.62 13.92
N LEU A 347 -1.37 39.48 13.37
CA LEU A 347 -0.70 38.84 12.23
C LEU A 347 -0.99 39.52 10.90
N VAL A 348 -2.07 40.31 10.83
CA VAL A 348 -2.50 41.03 9.62
C VAL A 348 -2.31 42.53 9.87
N SER A 349 -1.63 43.23 8.97
CA SER A 349 -1.44 44.67 9.11
C SER A 349 -2.80 45.41 9.07
N ALA A 350 -2.93 46.48 9.85
CA ALA A 350 -4.19 47.23 9.95
C ALA A 350 -4.67 47.78 8.59
N GLN A 351 -3.75 48.07 7.67
CA GLN A 351 -4.01 48.58 6.31
C GLN A 351 -4.32 47.48 5.27
N ASN A 352 -4.34 46.21 5.66
CA ASN A 352 -4.63 45.11 4.73
C ASN A 352 -6.12 45.08 4.33
N SER A 353 -6.41 44.84 3.04
CA SER A 353 -7.78 44.74 2.52
C SER A 353 -8.59 43.60 3.16
N VAL A 354 -7.92 42.63 3.76
CA VAL A 354 -8.54 41.53 4.53
C VAL A 354 -9.38 42.04 5.72
N ASN A 355 -9.05 43.22 6.28
CA ASN A 355 -9.78 43.80 7.42
C ASN A 355 -11.03 44.61 7.00
N GLN A 356 -11.34 44.70 5.70
CA GLN A 356 -12.47 45.49 5.20
C GLN A 356 -13.83 44.79 5.32
N SER A 357 -13.85 43.46 5.51
CA SER A 357 -15.07 42.71 5.71
C SER A 357 -14.81 41.40 6.45
N SER A 358 -15.80 40.95 7.24
CA SER A 358 -15.73 39.66 7.92
C SER A 358 -15.56 38.48 6.96
N SER A 359 -16.11 38.56 5.75
CA SER A 359 -15.93 37.50 4.74
C SER A 359 -14.51 37.45 4.19
N ALA A 360 -13.88 38.60 3.92
CA ALA A 360 -12.48 38.66 3.49
C ALA A 360 -11.53 38.15 4.59
N TRP A 361 -11.77 38.54 5.84
CA TRP A 361 -11.05 38.02 7.01
C TRP A 361 -11.14 36.50 7.11
N VAL A 362 -12.37 35.97 7.08
CA VAL A 362 -12.63 34.53 7.20
C VAL A 362 -11.92 33.75 6.10
N SER A 363 -12.08 34.14 4.83
CA SER A 363 -11.45 33.43 3.71
C SER A 363 -9.92 33.41 3.84
N HIS A 364 -9.31 34.56 4.11
CA HIS A 364 -7.85 34.68 4.22
C HIS A 364 -7.29 33.85 5.40
N MET A 365 -7.95 33.90 6.56
CA MET A 365 -7.46 33.17 7.74
C MET A 365 -7.66 31.65 7.61
N VAL A 366 -8.76 31.20 6.99
CA VAL A 366 -8.98 29.76 6.71
C VAL A 366 -7.91 29.23 5.75
N GLU A 367 -7.59 29.97 4.69
CA GLU A 367 -6.51 29.58 3.77
C GLU A 367 -5.15 29.55 4.46
N TRP A 368 -4.87 30.54 5.32
CA TRP A 368 -3.60 30.59 6.04
C TRP A 368 -3.44 29.43 7.03
N ILE A 369 -4.50 29.07 7.77
CA ILE A 369 -4.50 27.91 8.66
C ILE A 369 -4.25 26.61 7.88
N LYS A 370 -4.83 26.45 6.68
CA LYS A 370 -4.59 25.27 5.84
C LYS A 370 -3.16 25.19 5.32
N LYS A 371 -2.54 26.35 5.05
CA LYS A 371 -1.17 26.45 4.52
C LYS A 371 -0.10 26.33 5.59
N ASP A 372 -0.33 26.89 6.77
CA ASP A 372 0.66 26.97 7.87
C ASP A 372 -0.03 26.86 9.25
N PRO A 373 -0.52 25.65 9.62
CA PRO A 373 -1.31 25.44 10.84
C PRO A 373 -0.51 25.64 12.13
N GLU A 374 0.81 25.49 12.10
CA GLU A 374 1.69 25.60 13.27
C GLU A 374 1.75 27.03 13.85
N ARG A 375 1.36 28.04 13.06
CA ARG A 375 1.24 29.44 13.52
C ARG A 375 0.03 29.69 14.42
N PHE A 376 -0.94 28.77 14.47
CA PHE A 376 -2.24 28.97 15.14
C PHE A 376 -2.39 28.08 16.37
N THR A 377 -1.47 28.24 17.33
CA THR A 377 -1.30 27.36 18.51
C THR A 377 -1.67 28.00 19.85
N LYS A 378 -2.14 29.25 19.88
CA LYS A 378 -2.42 29.99 21.14
C LYS A 378 -3.49 29.32 22.01
N ARG A 379 -4.46 28.61 21.43
CA ARG A 379 -5.51 27.87 22.16
C ARG A 379 -5.93 26.61 21.41
N PRO A 380 -6.53 25.63 22.10
CA PRO A 380 -7.23 24.51 21.46
C PRO A 380 -8.32 25.00 20.52
N ALA A 381 -8.46 24.37 19.34
CA ALA A 381 -9.43 24.76 18.33
C ALA A 381 -10.89 24.78 18.85
N LYS A 382 -11.21 23.90 19.81
CA LYS A 382 -12.51 23.85 20.47
C LYS A 382 -12.87 25.16 21.19
N GLU A 383 -11.90 25.84 21.79
CA GLU A 383 -12.15 27.12 22.47
C GLU A 383 -12.59 28.22 21.51
N TYR A 384 -12.16 28.19 20.25
CA TYR A 384 -12.61 29.13 19.23
C TYR A 384 -13.98 28.75 18.66
N LEU A 385 -14.27 27.45 18.53
CA LEU A 385 -15.55 26.96 18.00
C LEU A 385 -16.72 27.21 18.96
N ASP A 386 -16.45 27.11 20.26
CA ASP A 386 -17.43 27.31 21.34
C ASP A 386 -17.58 28.79 21.73
N ASP A 387 -16.74 29.69 21.18
CA ASP A 387 -16.74 31.11 21.52
C ASP A 387 -17.79 31.93 20.75
N GLU A 388 -18.11 33.10 21.31
CA GLU A 388 -19.01 34.06 20.68
C GLU A 388 -18.45 34.56 19.35
N GLN A 389 -19.32 34.64 18.34
CA GLN A 389 -18.96 35.18 17.04
C GLN A 389 -18.79 36.70 17.14
N ALA A 390 -17.78 37.24 16.45
CA ALA A 390 -17.61 38.68 16.38
C ALA A 390 -18.80 39.31 15.63
N PRO A 391 -19.37 40.42 16.13
CA PRO A 391 -20.59 41.02 15.56
C PRO A 391 -20.39 41.59 14.15
N LYS A 392 -19.15 41.93 13.78
CA LYS A 392 -18.60 42.20 12.43
C LYS A 392 -17.16 42.69 12.58
N PHE A 393 -16.38 42.59 11.50
CA PHE A 393 -15.15 43.35 11.31
C PHE A 393 -15.51 44.75 10.82
#